data_AF-A0A838VYC7-F1
#
_entry.id   AF-A0A838VYC7-F1
#
_cell.length_a   1.000
_cell.length_b   1.000
_cell.length_c   1.000
_cell.angle_alpha   90.00
_cell.angle_beta   90.00
_cell.angle_gamma   90.00
#
_symmetry.space_group_name_H-M   'P 1'
#
loop_
_entity.id
_entity.type
_entity.pdbx_description
1 polymer ?
#
loop_
_entity_poly.entity_id
_entity_poly.type
_entity_poly.pdbx_seq_one_letter_code
_entity_poly.pdbx_strand_id
1 'polypeptide(L)'
;VPRLSNEDYSTNILVKAYVDLKRRQLLQAAAYDDIDTVTALLKKGFCLNTCDKAGNTLWHYAFKGSAGKASAKVLEFLATLEGTEKGFKKANKAGIPSFVEGLIYNKDFTQRFIATYCNKQPQWSYKDMLSHCSIQ
;
A
#
# COMPACT_ATOMS: atom_id res chain seq x y z
N VAL A 1 -29.11 -27.94 -3.46
CA VAL A 1 -28.22 -26.83 -3.87
C VAL A 1 -29.09 -25.67 -4.33
N PRO A 2 -29.10 -24.51 -3.66
CA PRO A 2 -29.82 -23.36 -4.17
C PRO A 2 -29.10 -22.89 -5.44
N ARG A 3 -29.79 -22.93 -6.59
CA ARG A 3 -29.35 -22.21 -7.79
C ARG A 3 -29.58 -20.74 -7.51
N LEU A 4 -28.49 -19.99 -7.32
CA LEU A 4 -28.52 -18.53 -7.33
C LEU A 4 -29.22 -18.08 -8.61
N SER A 5 -30.16 -17.14 -8.48
CA SER A 5 -30.90 -16.63 -9.63
C SER A 5 -29.93 -15.89 -10.58
N ASN A 6 -30.24 -15.83 -11.87
CA ASN A 6 -29.39 -15.15 -12.87
C ASN A 6 -29.19 -13.64 -12.56
N GLU A 7 -30.08 -13.05 -11.77
CA GLU A 7 -29.99 -11.66 -11.27
C GLU A 7 -28.94 -11.51 -10.15
N ASP A 8 -28.84 -12.49 -9.23
CA ASP A 8 -27.80 -12.53 -8.19
C ASP A 8 -26.40 -12.73 -8.78
N TYR A 9 -26.31 -13.48 -9.89
CA TYR A 9 -25.03 -13.71 -10.58
C TYR A 9 -24.53 -12.44 -11.29
N SER A 10 -25.43 -11.73 -11.99
CA SER A 10 -25.11 -10.51 -12.71
C SER A 10 -24.75 -9.35 -11.77
N THR A 11 -25.47 -9.21 -10.66
CA THR A 11 -25.16 -8.20 -9.62
C THR A 11 -23.80 -8.46 -8.96
N ASN A 12 -23.44 -9.72 -8.70
CA ASN A 12 -22.15 -10.08 -8.09
C ASN A 12 -20.95 -9.77 -9.02
N ILE A 13 -21.08 -10.00 -10.33
CA ILE A 13 -20.05 -9.64 -11.32
C ILE A 13 -19.83 -8.12 -11.35
N LEU A 14 -20.90 -7.33 -11.39
CA LEU A 14 -20.81 -5.86 -11.44
C LEU A 14 -20.21 -5.28 -10.16
N VAL A 15 -20.62 -5.78 -8.99
CA VAL A 15 -20.06 -5.36 -7.70
C VAL A 15 -18.57 -5.68 -7.61
N LYS A 16 -18.17 -6.89 -8.02
CA LYS A 16 -16.75 -7.28 -8.04
C LYS A 16 -15.92 -6.38 -8.96
N ALA A 17 -16.40 -6.13 -10.17
CA ALA A 17 -15.72 -5.26 -11.13
C ALA A 17 -15.57 -3.83 -10.58
N TYR A 18 -16.60 -3.30 -9.92
CA TYR A 18 -16.54 -2.00 -9.27
C TYR A 18 -15.49 -1.95 -8.14
N VAL A 19 -15.48 -2.94 -7.25
CA VAL A 19 -14.49 -3.01 -6.15
C VAL A 19 -13.07 -3.15 -6.70
N ASP A 20 -12.86 -3.99 -7.72
CA ASP A 20 -11.55 -4.17 -8.37
C ASP A 20 -11.09 -2.89 -9.07
N LEU A 21 -12.00 -2.15 -9.70
CA LEU A 21 -11.71 -0.84 -10.30
C LEU A 21 -11.25 0.15 -9.22
N LYS A 22 -12.00 0.26 -8.12
CA LYS A 22 -11.70 1.21 -7.05
C LYS A 22 -10.42 0.87 -6.30
N ARG A 23 -10.14 -0.42 -6.10
CA ARG A 23 -8.84 -0.91 -5.60
C ARG A 23 -7.70 -0.46 -6.50
N ARG A 24 -7.82 -0.63 -7.82
CA ARG A 24 -6.79 -0.18 -8.78
C ARG A 24 -6.63 1.33 -8.75
N GLN A 25 -7.73 2.08 -8.72
CA GLN A 25 -7.71 3.54 -8.60
C GLN A 25 -6.97 3.99 -7.33
N LEU A 26 -7.22 3.34 -6.19
CA LEU A 26 -6.55 3.65 -4.93
C LEU A 26 -5.03 3.40 -5.00
N LEU A 27 -4.61 2.26 -5.53
CA LEU A 27 -3.19 1.94 -5.69
C LEU A 27 -2.49 2.90 -6.67
N GLN A 28 -3.19 3.26 -7.75
CA GLN A 28 -2.66 4.20 -8.73
C GLN A 28 -2.51 5.60 -8.11
N ALA A 29 -3.54 6.11 -7.42
CA ALA A 29 -3.48 7.39 -6.73
C ALA A 29 -2.31 7.45 -5.74
N ALA A 30 -2.04 6.35 -5.03
CA ALA A 30 -0.90 6.26 -4.12
C ALA A 30 0.45 6.45 -4.83
N ALA A 31 0.62 5.94 -6.06
CA ALA A 31 1.85 6.13 -6.84
C ALA A 31 1.98 7.53 -7.47
N TYR A 32 0.87 8.20 -7.77
CA TYR A 32 0.89 9.55 -8.34
C TYR A 32 0.92 10.67 -7.28
N ASP A 33 1.07 10.31 -6.00
CA ASP A 33 0.98 11.26 -4.87
C ASP A 33 -0.35 12.04 -4.82
N ASP A 34 -1.42 11.44 -5.35
CA ASP A 34 -2.77 12.00 -5.36
C ASP A 34 -3.47 11.74 -4.02
N ILE A 35 -3.09 12.57 -3.03
CA ILE A 35 -3.58 12.48 -1.66
C ILE A 35 -5.10 12.69 -1.58
N ASP A 36 -5.68 13.50 -2.47
CA ASP A 36 -7.11 13.80 -2.46
C ASP A 36 -7.92 12.56 -2.85
N THR A 37 -7.51 11.87 -3.91
CA THR A 37 -8.14 10.61 -4.32
C THR A 37 -7.94 9.51 -3.28
N VAL A 38 -6.72 9.38 -2.72
CA VAL A 38 -6.45 8.42 -1.64
C VAL A 38 -7.38 8.66 -0.45
N THR A 39 -7.46 9.90 0.01
CA THR A 39 -8.28 10.30 1.16
C THR A 39 -9.76 10.07 0.89
N ALA A 40 -10.24 10.47 -0.29
CA ALA A 40 -11.65 10.31 -0.67
C ALA A 40 -12.07 8.84 -0.73
N LEU A 41 -11.20 7.95 -1.24
CA LEU A 41 -11.48 6.52 -1.31
C LEU A 41 -11.42 5.86 0.08
N LEU A 42 -10.45 6.19 0.91
CA LEU A 42 -10.39 5.64 2.27
C LEU A 42 -11.59 6.09 3.12
N LYS A 43 -12.03 7.36 3.00
CA LYS A 43 -13.26 7.87 3.63
C LYS A 43 -14.53 7.14 3.17
N LYS A 44 -14.53 6.62 1.94
CA LYS A 44 -15.63 5.78 1.42
C LYS A 44 -15.59 4.33 1.91
N GLY A 45 -14.67 3.99 2.83
CA GLY A 45 -14.56 2.65 3.42
C GLY A 45 -13.78 1.65 2.56
N PHE A 46 -13.06 2.11 1.53
CA PHE A 46 -12.18 1.21 0.79
C PHE A 46 -11.02 0.74 1.68
N CYS A 47 -10.69 -0.54 1.61
CA CYS A 47 -9.73 -1.15 2.52
C CYS A 47 -8.34 -0.52 2.39
N LEU A 48 -7.82 -0.03 3.51
CA LEU A 48 -6.47 0.53 3.63
C LEU A 48 -5.37 -0.50 3.33
N ASN A 49 -5.59 -1.75 3.70
CA ASN A 49 -4.67 -2.87 3.48
C ASN A 49 -4.85 -3.57 2.12
N THR A 50 -5.44 -2.86 1.16
CA THR A 50 -5.63 -3.35 -0.20
C THR A 50 -4.29 -3.65 -0.87
N CYS A 51 -4.22 -4.75 -1.60
CA CYS A 51 -3.08 -5.09 -2.45
C CYS A 51 -3.52 -5.56 -3.84
N ASP A 52 -2.64 -5.43 -4.82
CA ASP A 52 -2.85 -5.96 -6.16
C ASP A 52 -2.69 -7.51 -6.21
N LYS A 53 -2.74 -8.07 -7.42
CA LYS A 53 -2.53 -9.51 -7.65
C LYS A 53 -1.09 -9.96 -7.37
N ALA A 54 -0.12 -9.06 -7.38
CA ALA A 54 1.28 -9.31 -7.03
C ALA A 54 1.53 -9.17 -5.52
N GLY A 55 0.53 -8.77 -4.74
CA GLY A 55 0.66 -8.54 -3.29
C GLY A 55 1.21 -7.16 -2.94
N ASN A 56 1.38 -6.27 -3.92
CA ASN A 56 1.82 -4.90 -3.69
C ASN A 56 0.72 -4.10 -3.00
N THR A 57 1.01 -3.61 -1.81
CA THR A 57 0.13 -2.75 -0.99
C THR A 57 0.20 -1.29 -1.44
N LEU A 58 -0.65 -0.43 -0.87
CA LEU A 58 -0.53 1.03 -1.07
C LEU A 58 0.89 1.55 -0.82
N TRP A 59 1.56 1.03 0.21
CA TRP A 59 2.92 1.44 0.55
C TRP A 59 3.92 1.12 -0.56
N HIS A 60 3.79 -0.03 -1.24
CA HIS A 60 4.68 -0.38 -2.37
C HIS A 60 4.54 0.65 -3.50
N TYR A 61 3.29 0.99 -3.84
CA TYR A 61 3.01 1.98 -4.86
C TYR A 61 3.48 3.38 -4.48
N ALA A 62 3.33 3.77 -3.21
CA ALA A 62 3.76 5.09 -2.73
C ALA A 62 5.29 5.22 -2.66
N PHE A 63 6.01 4.16 -2.24
CA PHE A 63 7.48 4.16 -2.25
C PHE A 63 8.07 4.12 -3.65
N LYS A 64 7.51 3.28 -4.54
CA LYS A 64 7.90 3.24 -5.96
C LYS A 64 7.58 4.56 -6.66
N GLY A 65 6.41 5.11 -6.35
CA GLY A 65 5.85 6.31 -6.92
C GLY A 65 5.74 6.28 -8.44
N SER A 66 5.51 7.46 -9.02
CA SER A 66 5.47 7.67 -10.46
C SER A 66 6.84 8.13 -10.94
N ALA A 67 7.33 7.55 -12.03
CA ALA A 67 8.68 7.81 -12.57
C ALA A 67 9.82 7.66 -11.54
N GLY A 68 9.67 6.75 -10.55
CA GLY A 68 10.68 6.49 -9.51
C GLY A 68 10.77 7.53 -8.40
N LYS A 69 9.86 8.52 -8.37
CA LYS A 69 9.78 9.53 -7.31
C LYS A 69 8.75 9.11 -6.28
N ALA A 70 9.21 8.80 -5.07
CA ALA A 70 8.34 8.44 -3.95
C ALA A 70 7.26 9.51 -3.70
N SER A 71 6.06 9.04 -3.41
CA SER A 71 4.86 9.83 -3.16
C SER A 71 4.83 10.32 -1.72
N ALA A 72 5.60 11.38 -1.46
CA ALA A 72 5.89 11.85 -0.11
C ALA A 72 4.62 12.22 0.68
N LYS A 73 3.64 12.89 0.07
CA LYS A 73 2.41 13.29 0.78
C LYS A 73 1.59 12.07 1.18
N VAL A 74 1.46 11.11 0.27
CA VAL A 74 0.76 9.85 0.55
C VAL A 74 1.49 9.05 1.64
N LEU A 75 2.82 8.95 1.59
CA LEU A 75 3.59 8.24 2.61
C LEU A 75 3.45 8.87 4.01
N GLU A 76 3.55 10.20 4.10
CA GLU A 76 3.31 10.92 5.36
C GLU A 76 1.87 10.72 5.85
N PHE A 77 0.89 10.80 4.96
CA PHE A 77 -0.51 10.56 5.32
C PHE A 77 -0.74 9.13 5.83
N LEU A 78 -0.26 8.11 5.13
CA LEU A 78 -0.36 6.71 5.56
C LEU A 78 0.30 6.49 6.92
N ALA A 79 1.41 7.18 7.20
CA ALA A 79 2.08 7.10 8.49
C ALA A 79 1.28 7.68 9.66
N THR A 80 0.30 8.55 9.40
CA THR A 80 -0.64 9.08 10.42
C THR A 80 -1.82 8.15 10.69
N LEU A 81 -2.12 7.21 9.80
CA LEU A 81 -3.26 6.32 9.94
C LEU A 81 -2.91 5.08 10.77
N GLU A 82 -3.76 4.74 11.74
CA GLU A 82 -3.63 3.50 12.48
C GLU A 82 -3.92 2.27 11.59
N GLY A 83 -3.18 1.17 11.82
CA GLY A 83 -3.39 -0.10 11.12
C GLY A 83 -2.69 -0.21 9.76
N THR A 84 -1.97 0.83 9.31
CA THR A 84 -1.19 0.83 8.06
C THR A 84 0.14 0.09 8.18
N GLU A 85 0.63 -0.13 9.41
CA GLU A 85 1.90 -0.78 9.69
C GLU A 85 1.94 -2.22 9.16
N LYS A 86 0.77 -2.86 9.09
CA LYS A 86 0.61 -4.17 8.46
C LYS A 86 0.97 -4.11 6.98
N GLY A 87 0.45 -3.12 6.26
CA GLY A 87 0.73 -2.92 4.84
C GLY A 87 2.16 -2.47 4.55
N PHE A 88 2.79 -1.74 5.48
CA PHE A 88 4.17 -1.31 5.39
C PHE A 88 5.14 -2.50 5.43
N LYS A 89 4.93 -3.41 6.38
CA LYS A 89 5.77 -4.59 6.63
C LYS A 89 5.45 -5.76 5.71
N LYS A 90 4.22 -5.84 5.20
CA LYS A 90 3.78 -6.95 4.36
C LYS A 90 4.62 -7.02 3.11
N ALA A 91 5.27 -8.16 2.91
CA ALA A 91 5.94 -8.47 1.65
C ALA A 91 4.92 -8.71 0.54
N ASN A 92 5.27 -8.30 -0.68
CA ASN A 92 4.58 -8.75 -1.89
C ASN A 92 4.85 -10.25 -2.14
N LYS A 93 4.30 -10.81 -3.23
CA LYS A 93 4.49 -12.23 -3.58
C LYS A 93 5.93 -12.60 -3.92
N ALA A 94 6.81 -11.63 -4.22
CA ALA A 94 8.23 -11.85 -4.40
C ALA A 94 9.01 -11.83 -3.07
N GLY A 95 8.33 -11.68 -1.92
CA GLY A 95 8.98 -11.60 -0.62
C GLY A 95 9.55 -10.22 -0.29
N ILE A 96 9.27 -9.20 -1.10
CA ILE A 96 9.85 -7.86 -0.96
C ILE A 96 8.86 -6.96 -0.19
N PRO A 97 9.23 -6.41 0.98
CA PRO A 97 8.45 -5.38 1.66
C PRO A 97 8.51 -4.03 0.96
N SER A 98 7.48 -3.21 1.18
CA SER A 98 7.34 -1.89 0.53
C SER A 98 8.54 -0.96 0.71
N PHE A 99 9.14 -0.94 1.91
CA PHE A 99 10.29 -0.10 2.21
C PHE A 99 11.57 -0.57 1.53
N VAL A 100 11.75 -1.88 1.32
CA VAL A 100 12.88 -2.42 0.55
C VAL A 100 12.74 -2.02 -0.91
N GLU A 101 11.52 -2.08 -1.45
CA GLU A 101 11.26 -1.60 -2.81
C GLU A 101 11.57 -0.09 -2.93
N GLY A 102 11.18 0.72 -1.94
CA GLY A 102 11.56 2.14 -1.87
C GLY A 102 13.06 2.39 -1.86
N LEU A 103 13.85 1.54 -1.20
CA LEU A 103 15.32 1.66 -1.20
C LEU A 103 15.93 1.41 -2.58
N ILE A 104 15.28 0.61 -3.43
CA ILE A 104 15.73 0.34 -4.81
C ILE A 104 15.51 1.57 -5.70
N TYR A 105 14.36 2.24 -5.57
CA TYR A 105 14.01 3.38 -6.43
C TYR A 105 14.53 4.72 -5.91
N ASN A 106 14.44 4.97 -4.60
CA ASN A 106 14.85 6.22 -3.98
C ASN A 106 15.41 5.97 -2.57
N LYS A 107 16.68 5.53 -2.53
CA LYS A 107 17.38 5.20 -1.31
C LYS A 107 17.40 6.34 -0.29
N ASP A 108 17.80 7.54 -0.70
CA ASP A 108 18.01 8.67 0.22
C ASP A 108 16.71 9.18 0.84
N PHE A 109 15.63 9.25 0.06
CA PHE A 109 14.33 9.59 0.60
C PHE A 109 13.84 8.49 1.53
N THR A 110 13.90 7.22 1.09
CA THR A 110 13.36 6.09 1.84
C THR A 110 14.08 5.92 3.18
N GLN A 111 15.41 6.05 3.22
CA GLN A 111 16.16 6.01 4.48
C GLN A 111 15.74 7.12 5.45
N ARG A 112 15.61 8.36 4.96
CA ARG A 112 15.16 9.50 5.79
C ARG A 112 13.73 9.31 6.30
N PHE A 113 12.85 8.83 5.43
CA PHE A 113 11.46 8.56 5.78
C PHE A 113 11.37 7.47 6.85
N ILE A 114 12.04 6.33 6.66
CA ILE A 114 12.00 5.23 7.64
C ILE A 114 12.59 5.70 8.98
N ALA A 115 13.71 6.42 8.98
CA ALA A 115 14.28 6.96 10.22
C ALA A 115 13.27 7.84 10.98
N THR A 116 12.55 8.70 10.26
CA THR A 116 11.50 9.56 10.85
C THR A 116 10.29 8.75 11.31
N TYR A 117 9.86 7.77 10.51
CA TYR A 117 8.72 6.90 10.79
C TYR A 117 8.97 6.03 12.04
N CYS A 118 10.14 5.40 12.14
CA CYS A 118 10.56 4.60 13.30
C CYS A 118 10.67 5.46 14.58
N ASN A 119 11.17 6.69 14.48
CA ASN A 119 11.23 7.60 15.64
C ASN A 119 9.84 7.95 16.17
N LYS A 120 8.81 8.01 15.31
CA LYS A 120 7.41 8.26 15.69
C LYS A 120 6.70 6.99 16.20
N GLN A 121 7.21 5.80 15.88
CA GLN A 121 6.59 4.50 16.17
C GLN A 121 7.65 3.58 16.83
N PRO A 122 7.96 3.78 18.13
CA PRO A 122 9.15 3.24 18.81
C PRO A 122 9.19 1.70 18.97
N GLN A 123 8.16 1.01 18.50
CA GLN A 123 8.06 -0.44 18.57
C GLN A 123 9.12 -1.19 17.74
N TRP A 124 9.78 -0.56 16.75
CA TRP A 124 10.78 -1.21 15.87
C TRP A 124 11.91 -0.26 15.48
N SER A 125 13.18 -0.67 15.65
CA SER A 125 14.33 0.09 15.16
C SER A 125 14.59 -0.15 13.67
N TYR A 126 15.26 0.81 13.00
CA TYR A 126 15.75 0.66 11.62
C TYR A 126 16.58 -0.62 11.43
N LYS A 127 17.29 -1.05 12.48
CA LYS A 127 18.13 -2.26 12.50
C LYS A 127 17.28 -3.54 12.53
N ASP A 128 16.14 -3.53 13.24
CA ASP A 128 15.18 -4.65 13.26
C ASP A 128 14.46 -4.81 11.92
N MET A 129 14.18 -3.69 11.24
CA MET A 129 13.56 -3.72 9.91
C MET A 129 14.50 -4.31 8.85
N LEU A 130 15.80 -4.00 8.93
CA LEU A 130 16.81 -4.55 8.02
C LEU A 130 17.19 -6.00 8.34
N SER A 131 17.22 -6.41 9.62
CA SER A 131 17.56 -7.78 10.02
C SER A 131 16.50 -8.81 9.63
N HIS A 132 15.23 -8.40 9.50
CA HIS A 132 14.16 -9.24 8.96
C HIS A 132 14.18 -9.37 7.43
N CYS A 133 14.92 -8.49 6.74
CA CYS A 133 15.11 -8.53 5.29
C CYS A 133 16.39 -9.26 4.94
N SER A 134 16.72 -10.38 5.60
CA SER A 134 17.84 -11.26 5.27
C SER A 134 17.85 -11.59 3.78
N ILE A 135 18.52 -10.72 3.01
CA ILE A 135 19.19 -11.06 1.79
C ILE A 135 20.43 -11.81 2.30
N GLN A 136 20.26 -13.12 2.52
CA GLN A 136 21.37 -14.05 2.47
C GLN A 136 21.69 -14.33 1.01
#